data_AF-G8TWY3-F1
#
_entry.id   AF-G8TWY3-F1
#
_cell.length_a   1.000
_cell.length_b   1.000
_cell.length_c   1.000
_cell.angle_alpha   90.00
_cell.angle_beta   90.00
_cell.angle_gamma   90.00
#
_symmetry.space_group_name_H-M   'P 1'
#
loop_
_entity.id
_entity.type
_entity.pdbx_description
1 polymer ?
#
loop_
_entity_poly.entity_id
_entity_poly.type
_entity_poly.pdbx_seq_one_letter_code
_entity_poly.pdbx_strand_id
1 'polypeptide(L)' 'MMEAKGNAVQSGARPWKYLREVRSELRKVVWPTPRQTVSYTGFVVAFTALVGLIIAGLDALFNFGLHLFLR' A
#
# COMPACT_ATOMS: atom_id res chain seq x y z
N MET A 1 35.05 -46.00 19.27
CA MET A 1 34.64 -44.82 20.07
C MET A 1 34.10 -43.79 19.09
N MET A 2 32.80 -43.49 19.16
CA MET A 2 32.08 -42.61 18.23
C MET A 2 32.19 -41.15 18.71
N GLU A 3 32.71 -40.24 17.88
CA GLU A 3 32.55 -38.80 18.11
C GLU A 3 31.20 -38.35 17.54
N ALA A 4 30.23 -38.12 18.42
CA ALA A 4 29.01 -37.41 18.08
C ALA A 4 29.32 -35.91 17.96
N LYS A 5 29.67 -35.46 16.76
CA LYS A 5 29.79 -34.04 16.44
C LYS A 5 28.38 -33.42 16.36
N GLY A 6 27.81 -33.13 17.52
CA GLY A 6 26.58 -32.38 17.66
C GLY A 6 26.73 -31.02 16.99
N ASN A 7 26.03 -30.85 15.86
CA ASN A 7 25.91 -29.56 15.20
C ASN A 7 25.04 -28.67 16.08
N ALA A 8 25.69 -27.89 16.96
CA ALA A 8 25.05 -26.87 17.76
C ALA A 8 24.31 -25.92 16.81
N VAL A 9 22.99 -26.05 16.78
CA VAL A 9 22.12 -25.14 16.08
C VAL A 9 22.31 -23.76 16.70
N GLN A 10 23.11 -22.92 16.04
CA GLN A 10 23.34 -21.51 16.37
C GLN A 10 22.02 -20.75 16.16
N SER A 11 21.11 -20.83 17.13
CA SER A 11 19.81 -20.15 17.11
C SER A 11 19.91 -18.64 17.37
N GLY A 12 21.08 -18.12 17.78
CA GLY A 12 21.30 -16.69 18.06
C GLY A 12 21.67 -15.81 16.86
N ALA A 13 22.04 -16.38 15.70
CA ALA A 13 22.47 -15.62 14.51
C ALA A 13 21.41 -15.54 13.40
N ARG A 14 20.23 -16.14 13.62
CA ARG A 14 19.16 -16.29 12.62
C ARG A 14 18.51 -14.98 12.15
N PRO A 15 18.15 -14.01 13.03
CA PRO A 15 17.42 -12.82 12.60
C PRO A 15 18.30 -11.87 11.77
N TRP A 16 19.60 -11.79 12.08
CA TRP A 16 20.54 -10.96 11.31
C TRP A 16 20.70 -11.48 9.87
N LYS A 17 20.80 -12.81 9.71
CA LYS A 17 20.88 -13.44 8.39
C LYS A 17 19.57 -13.26 7.61
N TYR A 18 18.42 -13.42 8.28
CA TYR A 18 17.09 -13.21 7.69
C TYR A 18 16.86 -11.75 7.24
N LEU A 19 17.22 -10.75 8.04
CA LEU A 19 17.12 -9.34 7.66
C LEU A 19 18.02 -9.00 6.47
N ARG A 20 19.19 -9.64 6.37
CA ARG A 20 20.10 -9.48 5.23
C ARG A 20 19.49 -10.06 3.95
N GLU A 21 18.83 -11.21 4.04
CA GLU A 21 18.12 -11.85 2.93
C GLU A 21 16.89 -11.02 2.50
N VAL A 22 16.10 -10.51 3.45
CA VAL A 22 14.98 -9.59 3.17
C VAL A 22 15.47 -8.33 2.46
N ARG A 23 16.58 -7.72 2.91
CA ARG A 23 17.17 -6.54 2.25
C ARG A 23 17.64 -6.84 0.82
N SER A 24 18.21 -8.03 0.56
CA SER A 24 18.60 -8.41 -0.81
C SER A 24 17.39 -8.61 -1.72
N GLU A 25 16.28 -9.11 -1.19
CA GLU A 25 15.04 -9.33 -1.94
C GLU A 25 14.30 -8.00 -2.21
N LEU A 26 14.25 -7.10 -1.22
CA LEU A 26 13.71 -5.75 -1.37
C LEU A 26 14.47 -4.92 -2.41
N ARG A 27 15.75 -5.22 -2.64
CA ARG A 27 16.54 -4.59 -3.71
C ARG A 27 16.12 -5.05 -5.12
N LYS A 28 15.42 -6.18 -5.24
CA LYS A 28 14.81 -6.66 -6.50
C LYS A 28 13.47 -5.97 -6.79
N VAL A 29 12.88 -5.30 -5.80
CA VAL A 29 11.70 -4.46 -6.02
C VAL A 29 12.14 -3.29 -6.88
N VAL A 30 11.70 -3.33 -8.14
CA VAL A 30 11.91 -2.24 -9.09
C VAL A 30 11.06 -1.08 -8.61
N TRP A 31 11.68 -0.16 -7.85
CA TRP A 31 10.96 1.01 -7.41
C TRP A 31 10.61 1.85 -8.64
N PRO A 32 9.31 2.16 -8.81
CA PRO A 32 8.86 2.92 -9.95
C PRO A 32 9.62 4.24 -10.02
N THR A 33 9.94 4.66 -11.25
CA THR A 33 10.63 5.94 -11.45
C THR A 33 9.78 7.06 -10.85
N PRO A 34 10.39 8.08 -10.21
CA PRO A 34 9.63 9.13 -9.52
C PRO A 34 8.61 9.83 -10.43
N ARG A 35 8.91 9.91 -11.72
CA ARG A 35 8.01 10.49 -12.73
C ARG A 35 6.77 9.66 -13.00
N GLN A 36 6.88 8.33 -12.99
CA GLN A 36 5.72 7.44 -13.13
C GLN A 36 4.84 7.50 -11.89
N THR A 37 5.46 7.42 -10.70
CA THR A 37 4.73 7.50 -9.42
C THR A 37 3.89 8.77 -9.33
N VAL A 38 4.47 9.94 -9.63
CA VAL A 38 3.74 11.22 -9.57
C VAL A 38 2.59 11.26 -10.58
N SER A 39 2.78 10.77 -11.81
CA SER A 39 1.70 10.74 -12.81
C SER A 39 0.53 9.85 -12.37
N TYR A 40 0.81 8.67 -11.82
CA TYR A 40 -0.25 7.76 -11.34
C TYR A 40 -0.94 8.30 -10.09
N THR A 41 -0.19 8.86 -9.13
CA THR A 41 -0.79 9.51 -7.96
C THR A 41 -1.62 10.73 -8.35
N GLY A 42 -1.14 11.54 -9.30
CA GLY A 42 -1.89 12.69 -9.82
C GLY A 42 -3.20 12.29 -10.49
N PHE A 43 -3.19 11.20 -11.28
CA PHE A 43 -4.41 10.64 -11.86
C PHE A 43 -5.42 10.21 -10.79
N VAL A 44 -4.97 9.49 -9.76
CA VAL A 44 -5.85 9.05 -8.66
C VAL A 44 -6.45 10.25 -7.93
N VAL A 45 -5.65 11.28 -7.62
CA VAL A 45 -6.14 12.52 -6.98
C VAL A 45 -7.20 13.21 -7.83
N ALA A 46 -6.95 13.37 -9.13
CA ALA A 46 -7.91 13.98 -10.05
C ALA A 46 -9.20 13.17 -10.16
N PHE A 47 -9.10 11.84 -10.27
CA PHE A 47 -10.23 10.95 -10.35
C PHE A 47 -11.08 10.97 -9.07
N THR A 48 -10.45 10.89 -7.90
CA THR A 48 -11.16 10.96 -6.61
C THR A 48 -11.84 12.32 -6.43
N ALA A 49 -11.21 13.42 -6.84
CA ALA A 49 -11.83 14.74 -6.82
C ALA A 49 -13.07 14.82 -7.73
N LEU A 50 -12.99 14.25 -8.94
CA LEU A 50 -14.12 14.16 -9.87
C LEU A 50 -15.30 13.38 -9.27
N VAL A 51 -15.02 12.18 -8.73
CA VAL A 51 -16.07 11.34 -8.11
C VAL A 51 -16.69 12.06 -6.91
N GLY A 52 -15.88 12.71 -6.07
CA GLY A 52 -16.37 13.50 -4.94
C GLY A 52 -17.29 14.65 -5.37
N LEU A 53 -16.98 15.30 -6.49
CA LEU A 53 -17.79 16.39 -7.04
C LEU A 53 -19.14 15.87 -7.58
N ILE A 54 -19.14 14.71 -8.23
CA ILE A 54 -20.38 14.04 -8.68
C ILE A 54 -21.27 13.70 -7.49
N ILE A 55 -20.69 13.09 -6.44
CA ILE A 55 -21.42 12.74 -5.22
C ILE A 55 -22.00 14.02 -4.59
N ALA A 56 -21.19 15.05 -4.37
CA ALA A 56 -21.64 16.31 -3.79
C ALA A 56 -22.78 16.98 -4.61
N GLY A 57 -22.71 16.94 -5.94
CA GLY A 57 -23.78 17.44 -6.80
C GLY A 57 -25.06 16.61 -6.66
N LEU A 58 -24.94 15.30 -6.55
CA LEU A 58 -26.06 14.40 -6.34
C LEU A 58 -26.71 14.58 -4.96
N ASP A 59 -25.91 14.74 -3.90
CA ASP A 59 -26.39 15.08 -2.56
C ASP A 59 -27.16 16.41 -2.55
N ALA A 60 -26.66 17.44 -3.25
CA ALA A 60 -27.36 18.72 -3.38
C ALA A 60 -28.71 18.58 -4.09
N LEU A 61 -28.76 17.77 -5.16
CA LEU A 61 -29.99 17.48 -5.90
C LEU A 61 -31.01 16.73 -5.04
N PHE A 62 -30.56 15.70 -4.31
CA PHE A 62 -31.44 14.94 -3.40
C PHE A 62 -31.95 15.81 -2.25
N ASN A 63 -31.10 16.65 -1.65
CA ASN A 63 -31.54 17.59 -0.61
C ASN A 63 -32.62 18.55 -1.12
N PHE A 64 -32.46 19.09 -2.33
CA PHE A 64 -33.47 19.94 -2.94
C PHE A 64 -34.79 19.18 -3.22
N GLY A 65 -34.69 17.96 -3.75
CA GLY A 65 -35.86 17.12 -4.03
C GLY A 65 -36.62 16.70 -2.77
N LEU A 66 -35.90 16.32 -1.70
CA LEU A 66 -36.51 15.98 -0.41
C LEU A 66 -37.15 17.20 0.26
N HIS A 67 -36.51 18.37 0.21
CA HIS A 67 -37.07 19.61 0.74
C HIS A 67 -38.34 20.04 0.00
N LEU A 68 -38.44 19.77 -1.30
CA LEU A 68 -39.65 19.99 -2.09
C LEU A 68 -40.75 18.97 -1.76
N PHE A 69 -40.40 17.73 -1.44
CA PHE A 69 -41.35 16.65 -1.12
C PHE A 69 -41.89 16.71 0.32
N LEU A 70 -41.08 17.14 1.30
CA LEU A 70 -41.49 17.28 2.71
C LEU A 70 -42.21 18.59 3.05
N ARG A 71 -42.43 19.45 2.04
CA ARG A 71 -43.27 20.65 2.14
C ARG A 71 -44.66 20.36 1.63
#